data_AF-A0A2W0A629-F1
#
_entry.id   AF-A0A2W0A629-F1
#
_cell.length_a   1.000
_cell.length_b   1.000
_cell.length_c   1.000
_cell.angle_alpha   90.00
_cell.angle_beta   90.00
_cell.angle_gamma   90.00
#
_symmetry.space_group_name_H-M   'P 1'
#
loop_
_entity.id
_entity.type
_entity.pdbx_description
1 polymer ?
#
loop_
_entity_poly.entity_id
_entity_poly.type
_entity_poly.pdbx_seq_one_letter_code
_entity_poly.pdbx_strand_id
1 'polypeptide(L)' 'MRVTDTTAQAHALQFQIQQAMTEEQRLLMALEMSLFARELARAGIQQEHPEWPQDEVSRELLRLAFFPAPLPAGL' A
#
# COMPACT_ATOMS: atom_id res chain seq x y z
N MET A 1 27.04 7.51 4.11
CA MET A 1 26.59 6.11 4.06
C MET A 1 25.07 6.13 4.03
N ARG A 2 24.41 5.55 3.01
CA ARG A 2 22.95 5.53 2.90
C ARG A 2 22.45 4.34 3.74
N VAL A 3 21.74 4.61 4.83
CA VAL A 3 21.13 3.54 5.64
C VAL A 3 19.92 3.01 4.87
N THR A 4 19.92 1.71 4.58
CA THR A 4 18.82 1.01 3.92
C THR A 4 18.26 -0.01 4.89
N ASP A 5 16.93 -0.13 4.96
CA ASP A 5 16.25 -1.15 5.79
C ASP A 5 16.35 -2.57 5.18
N THR A 6 16.96 -2.68 4.01
CA THR A 6 17.20 -3.96 3.32
C THR A 6 18.69 -4.14 3.01
N THR A 7 19.15 -5.39 3.06
CA THR A 7 20.50 -5.76 2.62
C THR A 7 20.51 -6.03 1.11
N ALA A 8 21.66 -5.86 0.46
CA ALA A 8 21.79 -6.15 -0.98
C ALA A 8 21.43 -7.61 -1.33
N GLN A 9 21.72 -8.55 -0.43
CA GLN A 9 21.39 -9.96 -0.59
C GLN A 9 19.87 -10.19 -0.52
N ALA A 10 19.18 -9.59 0.45
CA ALA A 10 17.72 -9.71 0.58
C ALA A 10 17.01 -9.11 -0.64
N HIS A 11 17.48 -7.95 -1.12
CA HIS A 11 16.97 -7.34 -2.34
C HIS A 11 17.17 -8.24 -3.57
N ALA A 12 18.35 -8.83 -3.75
CA ALA A 12 18.62 -9.75 -4.87
C ALA A 12 17.70 -10.97 -4.84
N LEU A 13 17.48 -11.56 -3.65
CA LEU A 13 16.57 -12.70 -3.48
C LEU A 13 15.12 -12.32 -3.80
N GLN A 14 14.64 -11.18 -3.29
CA GLN A 14 13.30 -10.67 -3.60
C GLN A 14 13.10 -10.51 -5.10
N PHE A 15 14.08 -9.94 -5.80
CA PHE A 15 14.01 -9.75 -7.24
C PHE A 15 13.96 -11.08 -8.00
N GLN A 16 14.75 -12.08 -7.61
CA GLN A 16 14.71 -13.42 -8.21
C GLN A 16 13.34 -14.09 -8.04
N ILE A 17 12.75 -13.96 -6.84
CA ILE A 17 11.41 -14.49 -6.55
C ILE A 17 10.36 -13.83 -7.44
N GLN A 18 10.38 -12.50 -7.56
CA GLN A 18 9.43 -11.75 -8.40
C GLN A 18 9.54 -12.11 -9.89
N GLN A 19 10.76 -12.34 -10.39
CA GLN A 19 11.01 -12.78 -11.77
C GLN A 19 10.49 -14.20 -12.04
N ALA A 20 10.56 -15.09 -11.04
CA ALA A 20 10.12 -16.47 -11.16
C ALA A 20 8.59 -16.65 -11.08
N MET A 21 7.83 -15.61 -10.68
CA MET A 21 6.37 -15.70 -10.58
C MET A 21 5.70 -15.85 -11.95
N THR A 22 4.57 -16.53 -11.98
CA THR A 22 3.64 -16.46 -13.11
C THR A 22 2.83 -15.16 -13.08
N GLU A 23 2.09 -14.86 -14.14
CA GLU A 23 1.23 -13.68 -14.18
C GLU A 23 0.12 -13.73 -13.12
N GLU A 24 -0.47 -14.92 -12.92
CA GLU A 24 -1.51 -15.13 -11.92
C GLU A 24 -0.98 -14.90 -10.50
N GLN A 25 0.24 -15.37 -10.21
CA GLN A 25 0.90 -15.14 -8.93
C GLN A 25 1.22 -13.66 -8.72
N ARG A 26 1.68 -12.96 -9.77
CA ARG A 26 1.91 -11.50 -9.72
C ARG A 26 0.62 -10.74 -9.43
N LEU A 27 -0.47 -11.08 -10.11
CA LEU A 27 -1.78 -10.44 -9.90
C LEU A 27 -2.31 -10.69 -8.49
N LEU A 28 -2.20 -11.92 -7.99
CA LEU A 28 -2.62 -12.26 -6.63
C LEU A 28 -1.80 -11.48 -5.60
N MET A 29 -0.48 -11.45 -5.74
CA MET A 29 0.40 -10.69 -4.86
C MET A 29 0.06 -9.20 -4.87
N ALA A 30 -0.14 -8.60 -6.04
CA ALA A 30 -0.52 -7.20 -6.16
C ALA A 30 -1.87 -6.92 -5.46
N LEU A 31 -2.85 -7.82 -5.60
CA LEU A 31 -4.13 -7.71 -4.93
C LEU A 31 -3.96 -7.76 -3.40
N GLU A 32 -3.25 -8.77 -2.89
CA GLU A 32 -3.00 -8.93 -1.45
C GLU A 32 -2.27 -7.73 -0.86
N MET A 33 -1.19 -7.27 -1.51
CA MET A 33 -0.46 -6.07 -1.09
C MET A 33 -1.34 -4.83 -1.10
N SER A 34 -2.19 -4.67 -2.12
CA SER A 34 -3.09 -3.52 -2.19
C SER A 34 -4.16 -3.53 -1.09
N LEU A 35 -4.71 -4.70 -0.74
CA LEU A 35 -5.65 -4.85 0.38
C LEU A 35 -4.96 -4.53 1.70
N PHE A 36 -3.79 -5.12 1.93
CA PHE A 36 -3.02 -4.89 3.14
C PHE A 36 -2.65 -3.42 3.33
N ALA A 37 -2.14 -2.76 2.28
CA ALA A 37 -1.76 -1.34 2.34
C ALA A 37 -2.95 -0.44 2.71
N ARG A 38 -4.15 -0.72 2.19
CA ARG A 38 -5.38 0.04 2.49
C ARG A 38 -5.82 -0.15 3.95
N GLU A 39 -5.76 -1.37 4.46
CA GLU A 39 -6.10 -1.65 5.86
C GLU A 39 -5.09 -1.04 6.82
N LEU A 40 -3.79 -1.11 6.50
CA LEU A 40 -2.74 -0.48 7.29
C LEU A 40 -2.91 1.05 7.32
N ALA A 41 -3.17 1.67 6.17
CA ALA A 41 -3.42 3.11 6.10
C ALA A 41 -4.69 3.51 6.88
N ARG A 42 -5.78 2.74 6.76
CA ARG A 42 -7.02 2.96 7.53
C ARG A 42 -6.76 2.91 9.03
N ALA A 43 -6.02 1.90 9.50
CA ALA A 43 -5.68 1.77 10.92
C ALA A 43 -4.83 2.96 11.42
N GLY A 44 -3.88 3.42 10.61
CA GLY A 44 -3.10 4.63 10.90
C GLY A 44 -3.98 5.87 11.06
N ILE A 45 -4.88 6.13 10.10
CA ILE A 45 -5.82 7.28 10.16
C ILE A 45 -6.70 7.20 11.41
N GLN A 46 -7.24 6.03 11.73
CA GLN A 46 -8.07 5.84 12.93
C GLN A 46 -7.29 6.06 14.22
N GLN A 47 -6.00 5.70 14.25
CA GLN A 47 -5.13 5.94 15.39
C GLN A 47 -4.81 7.43 15.57
N GLU A 48 -4.59 8.15 14.47
CA GLU A 48 -4.30 9.59 14.46
C GLU A 48 -5.56 10.45 14.74
N HIS A 49 -6.74 9.94 14.36
CA HIS A 49 -8.04 10.61 14.48
C HIS A 49 -9.12 9.69 15.07
N PRO A 50 -9.02 9.33 16.36
CA PRO A 50 -9.94 8.38 17.00
C PRO A 50 -11.39 8.86 17.08
N GLU A 51 -11.62 10.17 16.99
CA GLU A 51 -12.95 10.79 17.01
C GLU A 51 -13.64 10.83 15.64
N TRP A 52 -12.92 10.53 14.56
CA TRP A 52 -13.49 10.62 13.21
C TRP A 52 -14.50 9.50 12.93
N PRO A 53 -15.64 9.83 12.32
CA PRO A 53 -16.56 8.82 11.81
C PRO A 53 -15.94 8.10 10.59
N GLN A 54 -16.47 6.91 10.28
CA GLN A 54 -15.87 6.01 9.27
C GLN A 54 -15.88 6.57 7.84
N ASP A 55 -16.80 7.48 7.53
CA ASP A 55 -16.89 8.20 6.26
C ASP A 55 -15.74 9.21 6.10
N GLU A 56 -15.38 9.94 7.16
CA GLU A 56 -14.20 10.83 7.15
C GLU A 56 -12.90 10.04 7.01
N VAL A 57 -12.76 8.92 7.73
CA VAL A 57 -11.62 7.99 7.56
C VAL A 57 -11.51 7.49 6.12
N SER A 58 -12.65 7.15 5.51
CA SER A 58 -12.68 6.64 4.14
C SER A 58 -12.37 7.74 3.10
N ARG A 59 -12.84 8.97 3.33
CA ARG A 59 -12.49 10.14 2.50
C ARG A 59 -10.99 10.41 2.55
N GLU A 60 -10.40 10.35 3.74
CA GLU A 60 -8.96 10.57 3.92
C GLU A 60 -8.13 9.46 3.29
N LEU A 61 -8.55 8.21 3.43
CA LEU A 61 -7.92 7.07 2.75
C LEU A 61 -7.90 7.27 1.23
N LEU A 62 -9.02 7.72 0.64
CA LEU A 62 -9.08 8.04 -0.79
C LEU A 62 -8.14 9.18 -1.15
N ARG A 63 -8.15 10.28 -0.37
CA ARG A 63 -7.25 11.42 -0.58
C ARG A 63 -5.78 10.97 -0.60
N LEU A 64 -5.36 10.14 0.34
CA LEU A 64 -4.00 9.61 0.42
C LEU A 64 -3.66 8.65 -0.71
N ALA A 65 -4.58 7.78 -1.12
CA ALA A 65 -4.35 6.79 -2.18
C ALA A 65 -4.08 7.43 -3.55
N PHE A 66 -4.62 8.62 -3.81
CA PHE A 66 -4.46 9.31 -5.09
C PHE A 66 -3.50 10.51 -5.03
N PHE A 67 -3.10 10.97 -3.85
CA PHE A 67 -2.17 12.09 -3.72
C PHE A 67 -0.84 11.84 -4.48
N PRO A 68 -0.28 12.83 -5.19
CA PRO A 68 -0.73 14.21 -5.35
C PRO A 68 -1.74 14.43 -6.49
N ALA A 69 -2.14 13.37 -7.19
CA ALA A 69 -3.14 13.44 -8.24
C ALA A 69 -4.55 13.66 -7.66
N PRO A 70 -5.47 14.25 -8.43
CA PRO A 70 -6.86 14.35 -8.01
C PRO A 70 -7.53 12.97 -7.97
N LEU A 71 -8.63 12.87 -7.23
CA LEU A 71 -9.49 11.69 -7.27
C LEU A 71 -10.01 11.47 -8.71
N PRO A 72 -10.05 10.21 -9.19
CA PRO A 72 -10.71 9.88 -10.45
C PRO A 72 -12.16 10.38 -10.48
N ALA A 73 -12.60 10.85 -11.66
CA ALA A 73 -13.98 11.25 -11.84
C ALA A 73 -14.93 10.06 -11.65
N GLY A 74 -16.00 10.24 -10.88
CA GLY A 74 -17.04 9.23 -10.66
C GLY A 74 -16.86 8.32 -9.45
N LEU A 75 -15.90 8.63 -8.57
CA LEU A 75 -15.80 8.08 -7.21
C LEU A 75 -16.56 8.94 -6.19
#